data_AF-T1AIY4-F1
#
_entry.id   AF-T1AIY4-F1
#
_cell.length_a   1.000
_cell.length_b   1.000
_cell.length_c   1.000
_cell.angle_alpha   90.00
_cell.angle_beta   90.00
_cell.angle_gamma   90.00
#
_symmetry.space_group_name_H-M   'P 1'
#
loop_
_entity.id
_entity.type
_entity.pdbx_description
1 polymer ?
#
loop_
_entity_poly.entity_id
_entity_poly.type
_entity_poly.pdbx_seq_one_letter_code
_entity_poly.pdbx_strand_id
1 'polypeptide(L)'
;MKAMAAEYLFFVDLDSSLCVTERKARIRQRFPDLLEREICVVVKEIEGWYLAGMDATFARRLLKLDPARCVAITKEEFYAPLRSSRSRLSRSDLALEALEHYSLADAVQRCASLAYIVDQHFTR
;
A
#
# COMPACT_ATOMS: atom_id res chain seq x y z
N MET A 1 3.70 15.23 -20.66
CA MET A 1 4.01 13.81 -20.98
C MET A 1 2.67 13.08 -21.16
N LYS A 2 2.15 13.03 -22.39
CA LYS A 2 0.96 12.23 -22.78
C LYS A 2 1.35 11.45 -24.03
N ALA A 3 2.20 10.45 -23.84
CA ALA A 3 2.44 9.44 -24.84
C ALA A 3 1.73 8.19 -24.32
N MET A 4 0.74 7.70 -25.07
CA MET A 4 -0.22 6.63 -24.74
C MET A 4 -1.44 7.07 -23.91
N ALA A 5 -2.64 6.79 -24.44
CA ALA A 5 -3.93 6.94 -23.76
C ALA A 5 -4.13 5.84 -22.71
N ALA A 6 -3.18 5.71 -21.77
CA ALA A 6 -3.28 4.78 -20.66
C ALA A 6 -3.97 5.46 -19.48
N GLU A 7 -4.93 4.77 -18.86
CA GLU A 7 -5.39 5.12 -17.53
C GLU A 7 -4.29 4.76 -16.53
N TYR A 8 -3.95 5.68 -15.63
CA TYR A 8 -2.89 5.49 -14.64
C TYR A 8 -3.33 6.03 -13.28
N LEU A 9 -2.79 5.43 -12.22
CA LEU A 9 -2.85 5.93 -10.86
C LEU A 9 -1.44 6.32 -10.43
N PHE A 10 -1.31 7.50 -9.84
CA PHE A 10 -0.07 8.08 -9.36
C PHE A 10 -0.03 7.96 -7.83
N PHE A 11 0.72 6.97 -7.36
CA PHE A 11 0.89 6.71 -5.94
C PHE A 11 1.98 7.60 -5.34
N VAL A 12 1.67 8.21 -4.20
CA VAL A 12 2.62 9.01 -3.41
C VAL A 12 2.43 8.75 -1.93
N ASP A 13 3.50 8.79 -1.17
CA ASP A 13 3.40 8.77 0.28
C ASP A 13 2.87 10.10 0.82
N LEU A 14 2.22 10.06 1.99
CA LEU A 14 1.79 11.26 2.70
C LEU A 14 2.99 12.09 3.21
N ASP A 15 4.10 11.43 3.57
CA ASP A 15 5.26 12.06 4.20
C ASP A 15 4.89 12.96 5.40
N SER A 16 5.41 14.19 5.41
CA SER A 16 5.17 15.24 6.39
C SER A 16 3.96 16.13 6.07
N SER A 17 3.14 15.77 5.08
CA SER A 17 1.92 16.52 4.77
C SER A 17 0.88 16.38 5.88
N LEU A 18 0.19 17.48 6.19
CA LEU A 18 -0.82 17.52 7.26
C LEU A 18 -2.05 16.65 6.95
N CYS A 19 -2.39 16.50 5.67
CA CYS A 19 -3.51 15.68 5.21
C CYS A 19 -3.37 15.30 3.72
N VAL A 20 -4.21 14.36 3.28
CA VAL A 20 -4.27 13.89 1.88
C VAL A 20 -4.52 15.04 0.91
N THR A 21 -5.43 15.98 1.24
CA THR A 21 -5.76 17.12 0.37
C THR A 21 -4.56 18.02 0.13
N GLU A 22 -3.83 18.34 1.20
CA GLU A 22 -2.62 19.17 1.13
C GLU A 22 -1.53 18.49 0.31
N ARG A 23 -1.36 17.17 0.50
CA ARG A 23 -0.43 16.38 -0.31
C ARG A 23 -0.79 16.40 -1.79
N LYS A 24 -2.06 16.17 -2.14
CA LYS A 24 -2.53 16.23 -3.54
C LYS A 24 -2.27 17.60 -4.16
N ALA A 25 -2.52 18.69 -3.42
CA ALA A 25 -2.25 20.05 -3.89
C ALA A 25 -0.75 20.27 -4.20
N ARG A 26 0.16 19.82 -3.33
CA ARG A 26 1.61 19.88 -3.57
C ARG A 26 2.04 19.09 -4.80
N ILE A 27 1.51 17.88 -4.96
CA ILE A 27 1.82 17.06 -6.14
C ILE A 27 1.36 17.75 -7.42
N ARG A 28 0.17 18.37 -7.43
CA ARG A 28 -0.33 19.13 -8.59
C ARG A 28 0.48 20.38 -8.89
N GLN A 29 1.07 21.04 -7.89
CA GLN A 29 2.00 22.14 -8.15
C GLN A 29 3.28 21.66 -8.87
N ARG A 30 3.77 20.47 -8.52
CA ARG A 30 4.95 19.86 -9.16
C ARG A 30 4.63 19.23 -10.53
N PHE A 31 3.43 18.68 -10.68
CA PHE A 31 2.94 18.03 -11.89
C PHE A 31 1.57 18.60 -12.28
N PRO A 32 1.52 19.77 -12.95
CA PRO A 32 0.27 20.48 -13.25
C PRO A 32 -0.71 19.71 -14.13
N ASP A 33 -0.20 18.81 -14.98
CA ASP A 33 -1.00 17.97 -15.87
C ASP A 33 -1.72 16.82 -15.13
N LEU A 34 -1.35 16.55 -13.88
CA LEU A 34 -1.89 15.44 -13.10
C LEU A 34 -3.27 15.78 -12.56
N LEU A 35 -4.24 14.91 -12.82
CA LEU A 35 -5.60 15.10 -12.33
C LEU A 35 -5.68 14.62 -10.88
N GLU A 36 -6.42 15.33 -10.04
CA GLU A 36 -6.51 15.00 -8.61
C GLU A 36 -7.07 13.59 -8.34
N ARG A 37 -7.96 13.14 -9.22
CA ARG A 37 -8.52 11.78 -9.24
C ARG A 37 -7.54 10.70 -9.70
N GLU A 38 -6.35 11.07 -10.15
CA GLU A 38 -5.29 10.11 -10.50
C GLU A 38 -4.30 9.98 -9.34
N ILE A 39 -4.35 10.84 -8.32
CA ILE A 39 -3.40 10.86 -7.21
C ILE A 39 -3.92 9.98 -6.06
N CYS A 40 -3.21 8.90 -5.79
CA CYS A 40 -3.46 8.01 -4.66
C CYS A 40 -2.42 8.30 -3.56
N VAL A 41 -2.87 8.82 -2.42
CA VAL A 41 -1.97 9.10 -1.29
C VAL A 41 -1.95 7.90 -0.35
N VAL A 42 -0.80 7.27 -0.23
CA VAL A 42 -0.52 6.20 0.73
C VAL A 42 -0.34 6.83 2.11
N VAL A 43 -1.17 6.44 3.07
CA VAL A 43 -1.04 6.88 4.46
C VAL A 43 -0.20 5.84 5.21
N LYS A 44 0.94 6.30 5.73
CA LYS A 44 2.03 5.52 6.36
C LYS A 44 2.89 4.74 5.37
N GLU A 45 2.52 3.50 5.02
CA GLU A 45 3.36 2.62 4.21
C GLU A 45 2.49 1.66 3.38
N ILE A 46 2.88 1.39 2.14
CA ILE A 46 2.14 0.49 1.25
C ILE A 46 2.23 -0.97 1.68
N GLU A 47 3.28 -1.35 2.41
CA GLU A 47 3.44 -2.67 3.06
C GLU A 47 2.26 -2.99 4.00
N GLY A 48 1.62 -1.96 4.55
CA GLY A 48 0.37 -2.11 5.30
C GLY A 48 -0.75 -2.73 4.48
N TRP A 49 -0.85 -2.42 3.19
CA TRP A 49 -1.90 -2.96 2.32
C TRP A 49 -1.69 -4.43 2.03
N TYR A 50 -0.45 -4.87 1.85
CA TYR A 50 -0.12 -6.29 1.74
C TYR A 50 -0.52 -7.03 3.01
N LEU A 51 -0.09 -6.53 4.19
CA LEU A 51 -0.42 -7.15 5.47
C LEU A 51 -1.94 -7.21 5.74
N ALA A 52 -2.68 -6.17 5.34
CA ALA A 52 -4.12 -6.06 5.62
C ALA A 52 -4.93 -7.22 5.03
N GLY A 53 -4.64 -7.63 3.79
CA GLY A 53 -5.38 -8.69 3.11
C GLY A 53 -4.81 -10.09 3.31
N MET A 54 -3.67 -10.22 4.00
CA MET A 54 -3.12 -11.55 4.31
C MET A 54 -4.05 -12.32 5.25
N ASP A 55 -4.10 -13.64 5.03
CA ASP A 55 -4.64 -14.57 6.02
C ASP A 55 -3.88 -14.42 7.36
N ALA A 56 -4.62 -14.42 8.47
CA ALA A 56 -4.05 -14.16 9.78
C ALA A 56 -3.08 -15.26 10.24
N THR A 57 -3.34 -16.52 9.89
CA THR A 57 -2.44 -17.63 10.24
C THR A 57 -1.15 -17.55 9.40
N PHE A 58 -1.28 -17.20 8.12
CA PHE A 58 -0.16 -17.03 7.22
C PHE A 58 0.71 -15.83 7.63
N ALA A 59 0.12 -14.67 7.91
CA ALA A 59 0.83 -13.47 8.37
C ALA A 59 1.61 -13.72 9.67
N ARG A 60 1.02 -14.43 10.63
CA ARG A 60 1.70 -14.80 11.89
C ARG A 60 2.84 -15.78 11.67
N ARG A 61 2.72 -16.71 10.73
CA ARG A 61 3.77 -17.68 10.39
C ARG A 61 4.93 -17.04 9.64
N LEU A 62 4.63 -16.29 8.58
CA LEU A 62 5.62 -15.73 7.65
C LEU A 62 6.28 -14.47 8.22
N LEU A 63 5.47 -13.54 8.73
CA LEU A 63 5.94 -12.21 9.16
C LEU A 63 5.99 -12.05 10.68
N LYS A 64 5.32 -12.92 11.46
CA LYS A 64 5.07 -12.74 12.90
C LYS A 64 4.29 -11.45 13.20
N LEU A 65 3.38 -11.09 12.29
CA LEU A 65 2.54 -9.90 12.36
C LEU A 65 1.07 -10.27 12.40
N ASP A 66 0.26 -9.38 12.97
CA ASP A 66 -1.20 -9.45 12.90
C ASP A 66 -1.69 -8.53 11.78
N PRO A 67 -2.56 -9.00 10.85
CA PRO A 67 -3.15 -8.16 9.80
C PRO A 67 -3.80 -6.85 10.29
N ALA A 68 -4.32 -6.83 11.53
CA ALA A 68 -4.90 -5.64 12.13
C ALA A 68 -3.87 -4.50 12.35
N ARG A 69 -2.57 -4.80 12.32
CA ARG A 69 -1.49 -3.80 12.44
C ARG A 69 -1.18 -3.07 11.12
N CYS A 70 -1.95 -3.27 10.05
CA CYS A 70 -1.70 -2.65 8.74
C CYS A 70 -1.47 -1.13 8.78
N VAL A 71 -2.09 -0.41 9.71
CA VAL A 71 -1.91 1.05 9.85
C VAL A 71 -0.72 1.45 10.72
N ALA A 72 0.01 0.50 11.30
CA ALA A 72 1.12 0.77 12.21
C ALA A 72 2.42 0.10 11.77
N ILE A 73 2.36 -0.77 10.76
CA ILE A 73 3.52 -1.48 10.24
C ILE A 73 4.44 -0.55 9.48
N THR A 74 5.75 -0.69 9.69
CA THR A 74 6.75 -0.05 8.82
C THR A 74 7.30 -1.01 7.77
N LYS A 75 7.92 -0.47 6.73
CA LYS A 75 8.66 -1.22 5.72
C LYS A 75 9.72 -2.15 6.33
N GLU A 76 10.41 -1.67 7.35
CA GLU A 76 11.45 -2.41 8.06
C GLU A 76 10.89 -3.61 8.81
N GLU A 77 9.73 -3.46 9.43
CA GLU A 77 9.04 -4.55 10.12
C GLU A 77 8.51 -5.58 9.13
N PHE A 78 7.91 -5.14 8.02
CA PHE A 78 7.38 -6.05 6.99
C PHE A 78 8.50 -6.90 6.36
N TYR A 79 9.64 -6.29 6.02
CA TYR A 79 10.78 -7.01 5.45
C TYR A 79 11.76 -7.59 6.49
N ALA A 80 11.42 -7.54 7.78
CA ALA A 80 12.27 -8.11 8.83
C ALA A 80 12.64 -9.60 8.60
N PRO A 81 11.75 -10.47 8.07
CA PRO A 81 12.11 -11.87 7.78
C PRO A 81 13.28 -12.02 6.81
N LEU A 82 13.47 -11.06 5.89
CA LEU A 82 14.54 -11.09 4.90
C LEU A 82 15.92 -10.81 5.50
N ARG A 83 15.99 -10.27 6.72
CA ARG A 83 17.25 -9.97 7.41
C ARG A 83 17.94 -11.21 7.95
N SER A 84 17.24 -12.33 8.04
CA SER A 84 17.84 -13.61 8.40
C SER A 84 18.83 -14.05 7.32
N SER A 85 20.06 -14.38 7.71
CA SER A 85 21.07 -14.94 6.80
C SER A 85 20.66 -16.25 6.12
N ARG A 86 19.57 -16.88 6.59
CA ARG A 86 18.95 -18.08 6.02
C ARG A 86 17.79 -17.79 5.06
N SER A 87 17.36 -16.52 4.94
CA SER A 87 16.30 -16.17 4.01
C SER A 87 16.82 -16.32 2.57
N ARG A 88 16.03 -17.02 1.74
CA ARG A 88 16.26 -17.11 0.29
C ARG A 88 15.30 -16.22 -0.50
N LEU A 89 14.42 -15.50 0.20
CA LEU A 89 13.40 -14.65 -0.40
C LEU A 89 13.98 -13.26 -0.68
N SER A 90 13.63 -12.72 -1.84
CA SER A 90 13.75 -11.29 -2.14
C SER A 90 12.53 -10.52 -1.60
N ARG A 91 12.54 -9.20 -1.72
CA ARG A 91 11.37 -8.36 -1.41
C ARG A 91 10.17 -8.71 -2.30
N SER A 92 10.42 -8.94 -3.58
CA SER A 92 9.38 -9.31 -4.53
C SER A 92 8.78 -10.66 -4.21
N ASP A 93 9.61 -11.64 -3.81
CA ASP A 93 9.10 -12.96 -3.41
C ASP A 93 8.21 -12.85 -2.17
N LEU A 94 8.62 -12.08 -1.16
CA LEU A 94 7.79 -11.87 0.03
C LEU A 94 6.47 -11.17 -0.29
N ALA A 95 6.49 -10.18 -1.20
CA ALA A 95 5.28 -9.50 -1.65
C ALA A 95 4.35 -10.46 -2.41
N LEU A 96 4.90 -11.32 -3.27
CA LEU A 96 4.12 -12.35 -3.98
C LEU A 96 3.53 -13.38 -3.01
N GLU A 97 4.30 -13.84 -2.02
CA GLU A 97 3.81 -14.72 -0.96
C GLU A 97 2.66 -14.08 -0.17
N ALA A 98 2.77 -12.78 0.15
CA ALA A 98 1.69 -12.05 0.80
C ALA A 98 0.41 -11.97 -0.05
N LEU A 99 0.53 -12.09 -1.37
CA LEU A 99 -0.60 -12.03 -2.30
C LEU A 99 -1.26 -13.39 -2.57
N GLU A 100 -0.62 -14.52 -2.23
CA GLU A 100 -1.09 -15.88 -2.60
C GLU A 100 -2.51 -16.20 -2.08
N HIS A 101 -2.85 -15.71 -0.89
CA HIS A 101 -4.17 -15.90 -0.25
C HIS A 101 -4.80 -14.57 0.17
N TYR A 102 -4.59 -13.53 -0.64
CA TYR A 102 -5.01 -12.18 -0.31
C TYR A 102 -6.52 -11.98 -0.44
N SER A 103 -7.16 -11.46 0.60
CA SER A 103 -8.56 -11.01 0.58
C SER A 103 -8.62 -9.49 0.51
N LEU A 104 -9.06 -8.95 -0.64
CA LEU A 104 -9.31 -7.51 -0.76
C LEU A 104 -10.43 -7.05 0.18
N ALA A 105 -11.46 -7.87 0.38
CA ALA A 105 -12.56 -7.57 1.29
C ALA A 105 -12.07 -7.39 2.74
N ASP A 106 -11.18 -8.27 3.20
CA ASP A 106 -10.56 -8.16 4.53
C ASP A 106 -9.64 -6.93 4.59
N ALA A 107 -8.88 -6.69 3.52
CA ALA A 107 -7.92 -5.61 3.46
C ALA A 107 -8.59 -4.23 3.59
N VAL A 108 -9.71 -4.01 2.90
CA VAL A 108 -10.45 -2.74 2.99
C VAL A 108 -11.16 -2.59 4.33
N GLN A 109 -11.53 -3.68 5.00
CA GLN A 109 -12.07 -3.60 6.37
C GLN A 109 -11.00 -3.25 7.41
N ARG A 110 -9.77 -3.73 7.21
CA ARG A 110 -8.65 -3.54 8.16
C ARG A 110 -7.89 -2.24 7.93
N CYS A 111 -7.74 -1.80 6.67
CA CYS A 111 -6.88 -0.68 6.30
C CYS A 111 -7.66 0.46 5.65
N ALA A 112 -7.89 1.53 6.41
CA ALA A 112 -8.67 2.69 5.95
C ALA A 112 -8.08 3.39 4.72
N SER A 113 -6.75 3.44 4.58
CA SER A 113 -6.11 4.08 3.42
C SER A 113 -6.31 3.28 2.13
N LEU A 114 -6.27 1.94 2.22
CA LEU A 114 -6.62 1.08 1.09
C LEU A 114 -8.12 1.17 0.77
N ALA A 115 -8.98 1.14 1.80
CA ALA A 115 -10.43 1.26 1.63
C ALA A 115 -10.80 2.54 0.87
N TYR A 116 -10.20 3.66 1.26
CA TYR A 116 -10.39 4.95 0.59
C TYR A 116 -9.98 4.88 -0.89
N ILE A 117 -8.85 4.26 -1.21
CA ILE A 117 -8.39 4.15 -2.61
C ILE A 117 -9.29 3.21 -3.43
N VAL A 118 -9.73 2.10 -2.86
CA VAL A 118 -10.65 1.18 -3.54
C VAL A 118 -11.97 1.88 -3.85
N ASP A 119 -12.54 2.58 -2.87
CA ASP A 119 -13.77 3.36 -3.03
C ASP A 119 -13.65 4.42 -4.14
N GLN A 120 -12.56 5.19 -4.15
CA GLN A 120 -12.41 6.32 -5.08
C GLN A 120 -12.09 5.91 -6.52
N HIS A 121 -11.50 4.72 -6.74
CA HIS A 121 -10.94 4.36 -8.05
C HIS A 121 -11.45 3.04 -8.64
N PHE A 122 -12.02 2.15 -7.83
CA PHE A 122 -12.34 0.78 -8.27
C PHE A 122 -13.81 0.37 -8.06
N THR A 123 -14.57 1.09 -7.22
CA THR A 123 -16.01 0.87 -7.08
C THR A 123 -16.76 1.73 -8.11
N ARG A 124 -17.34 1.09 -9.13
CA ARG A 124 -18.27 1.71 -10.10
C ARG A 124 -19.67 1.14 -9.95
#